data_AF-A0A2E1S776-F1
#
_entry.id   AF-A0A2E1S776-F1
#
_cell.length_a   1.000
_cell.length_b   1.000
_cell.length_c   1.000
_cell.angle_alpha   90.00
_cell.angle_beta   90.00
_cell.angle_gamma   90.00
#
_symmetry.space_group_name_H-M   'P 1'
#
loop_
_entity.id
_entity.type
_entity.pdbx_description
1 polymer ?
#
loop_
_entity_poly.entity_id
_entity_poly.type
_entity_poly.pdbx_seq_one_letter_code
_entity_poly.pdbx_strand_id
1 'polypeptide(L)' 'MEKNISKIRTHDAIVGLLYLISVGLTLYTTNLNFLSIAIAVGVLQIISPATKFCPVYFILNKLMPETEPIQNGK' A
#
# COMPACT_ATOMS: atom_id res chain seq x y z
N MET A 1 0.73 20.17 6.66
CA MET A 1 1.70 19.22 7.25
C MET A 1 1.03 18.05 7.97
N GLU A 2 0.17 18.28 8.97
CA GLU A 2 -0.50 17.20 9.72
C GLU A 2 -1.33 16.24 8.85
N LYS A 3 -2.09 16.79 7.88
CA LYS A 3 -2.90 15.97 6.98
C LYS A 3 -2.04 15.07 6.06
N ASN A 4 -0.84 15.51 5.68
CA ASN A 4 0.09 14.69 4.89
C ASN A 4 0.64 13.52 5.73
N ILE A 5 0.95 13.75 7.00
CA ILE A 5 1.35 12.69 7.95
C ILE A 5 0.21 11.67 8.09
N SER A 6 -1.03 12.13 8.20
CA SER A 6 -2.21 11.25 8.24
C SER A 6 -2.28 10.35 7.00
N LYS A 7 -2.11 10.93 5.79
CA LYS A 7 -2.09 10.16 4.53
C LYS A 7 -1.03 9.07 4.53
N ILE A 8 0.18 9.36 5.00
CA ILE A 8 1.27 8.38 5.07
C ILE A 8 0.92 7.26 6.05
N ARG A 9 0.39 7.59 7.23
CA ARG A 9 -0.06 6.59 8.22
C ARG A 9 -1.19 5.71 7.68
N THR A 10 -2.13 6.29 6.93
CA THR A 10 -3.20 5.52 6.29
C THR A 10 -2.63 4.57 5.23
N HIS A 11 -1.66 5.02 4.43
CA HIS A 11 -0.94 4.15 3.50
C HIS A 11 -0.29 2.97 4.23
N ASP A 12 0.45 3.22 5.29
CA ASP A 12 1.16 2.18 6.04
C ASP A 12 0.20 1.20 6.72
N ALA A 13 -0.94 1.69 7.22
CA ALA A 13 -1.99 0.84 7.78
C ALA A 13 -2.61 -0.08 6.73
N ILE A 14 -2.90 0.43 5.53
CA ILE A 14 -3.46 -0.36 4.43
C ILE A 14 -2.47 -1.44 4.00
N VAL A 15 -1.20 -1.07 3.78
CA VAL A 15 -0.15 -2.00 3.37
C VAL A 15 0.10 -3.06 4.44
N GLY A 16 0.20 -2.67 5.71
CA GLY A 16 0.36 -3.59 6.83
C GLY A 16 -0.81 -4.57 6.93
N LEU A 17 -2.05 -4.09 6.76
CA LEU A 17 -3.22 -4.94 6.77
C LEU A 17 -3.22 -5.95 5.61
N LEU A 18 -2.80 -5.55 4.41
CA LEU A 18 -2.69 -6.47 3.27
C LEU A 18 -1.68 -7.59 3.54
N TYR A 19 -0.54 -7.28 4.17
CA TYR A 19 0.42 -8.29 4.60
C TYR A 19 -0.18 -9.26 5.63
N LEU A 20 -0.85 -8.74 6.65
CA LEU A 20 -1.49 -9.56 7.68
C LEU A 20 -2.60 -10.45 7.11
N ILE A 21 -3.41 -9.94 6.17
CA ILE A 21 -4.44 -10.72 5.48
C ILE A 21 -3.78 -11.82 4.62
N SER A 22 -2.74 -11.50 3.87
CA SER A 22 -2.01 -12.46 3.04
C SER A 22 -1.45 -13.62 3.86
N VAL A 23 -0.73 -13.31 4.95
CA VAL A 23 -0.15 -14.32 5.84
C VAL A 23 -1.25 -15.07 6.60
N GLY A 24 -2.23 -14.35 7.13
CA GLY A 24 -3.37 -14.93 7.86
C GLY A 24 -4.15 -15.93 7.02
N LEU A 25 -4.47 -15.59 5.76
CA LEU A 25 -5.12 -16.50 4.82
C LEU A 25 -4.24 -17.70 4.48
N THR A 26 -2.94 -17.48 4.27
CA THR A 26 -1.99 -18.57 4.02
C THR A 26 -1.99 -19.58 5.16
N LEU A 27 -1.92 -19.11 6.40
CA LEU A 27 -1.91 -19.96 7.60
C LEU A 27 -3.27 -20.62 7.84
N TYR A 28 -4.36 -19.88 7.70
CA TYR A 28 -5.72 -20.37 7.95
C TYR A 28 -6.15 -21.46 6.95
N THR A 29 -5.77 -21.31 5.69
CA THR A 29 -6.18 -22.23 4.61
C THR A 29 -5.10 -23.23 4.22
N THR A 30 -3.89 -23.12 4.79
CA THR A 30 -2.67 -23.85 4.35
C THR A 30 -2.35 -23.68 2.86
N ASN A 31 -2.86 -22.62 2.23
CA ASN A 31 -2.71 -22.37 0.81
C ASN A 31 -1.67 -21.27 0.56
N LEU A 32 -0.52 -21.66 0.03
CA LEU A 32 0.59 -20.76 -0.28
C LEU A 32 0.27 -19.73 -1.37
N ASN A 33 -0.79 -19.92 -2.17
CA ASN A 33 -1.18 -18.95 -3.19
C ASN A 33 -1.50 -17.58 -2.59
N PHE A 34 -1.95 -17.51 -1.33
CA PHE A 34 -2.22 -16.22 -0.67
C PHE A 34 -0.96 -15.40 -0.41
N LEU A 35 0.23 -16.01 -0.40
CA LEU A 35 1.51 -15.31 -0.30
C LEU A 35 1.80 -14.44 -1.53
N SER A 36 1.19 -14.76 -2.67
CA SER A 36 1.30 -13.92 -3.89
C SER A 36 0.83 -12.48 -3.66
N ILE A 37 -0.13 -12.26 -2.73
CA ILE A 37 -0.58 -10.92 -2.34
C ILE A 37 0.56 -10.15 -1.69
N ALA A 38 1.22 -10.73 -0.67
CA ALA A 38 2.37 -10.12 -0.01
C ALA A 38 3.51 -9.86 -1.00
N ILE A 39 3.79 -10.81 -1.90
CA ILE A 39 4.85 -10.63 -2.92
C ILE A 39 4.50 -9.46 -3.85
N ALA A 40 3.27 -9.40 -4.36
CA ALA A 40 2.85 -8.31 -5.24
C ALA A 40 2.92 -6.95 -4.55
N VAL A 41 2.42 -6.84 -3.31
CA VAL A 41 2.50 -5.62 -2.52
C VAL A 41 3.96 -5.22 -2.28
N GLY A 42 4.83 -6.16 -1.90
CA GLY A 42 6.26 -5.90 -1.66
C GLY A 42 7.00 -5.44 -2.91
N VAL A 43 6.77 -6.10 -4.05
CA VAL A 43 7.34 -5.68 -5.34
C VAL A 43 6.90 -4.26 -5.68
N LEU A 44 5.61 -3.96 -5.54
CA LEU A 44 5.09 -2.61 -5.80
C LEU A 44 5.73 -1.56 -4.89
N GLN A 45 5.92 -1.86 -3.60
CA GLN A 45 6.60 -0.95 -2.68
C GLN A 45 8.06 -0.70 -3.09
N ILE A 46 8.79 -1.74 -3.48
CA ILE A 46 10.20 -1.64 -3.90
C ILE A 46 10.36 -0.81 -5.16
N ILE A 47 9.48 -0.97 -6.16
CA ILE A 47 9.58 -0.22 -7.41
C ILE A 47 9.01 1.21 -7.29
N SER A 48 8.14 1.47 -6.30
CA SER A 48 7.44 2.75 -6.15
C SER A 48 8.32 3.99 -6.06
N PRO A 49 9.55 3.98 -5.50
CA PRO A 49 10.44 5.14 -5.52
C PRO A 49 10.94 5.46 -6.93
N ALA A 50 11.15 4.45 -7.76
CA ALA A 50 11.63 4.60 -9.14
C ALA A 50 10.49 5.00 -10.09
N THR A 51 9.34 4.35 -9.98
CA THR A 51 8.17 4.65 -10.83
C THR A 51 7.38 5.87 -10.35
N LYS A 52 7.62 6.31 -9.11
CA LYS A 52 6.83 7.33 -8.41
C LYS A 52 5.33 7.02 -8.41
N PHE A 53 4.98 5.74 -8.45
CA PHE A 53 3.62 5.24 -8.50
C PHE A 53 3.42 4.15 -7.46
N CYS A 54 2.42 4.35 -6.60
CA CYS A 54 1.90 3.33 -5.70
C CYS A 54 0.37 3.34 -5.81
N PRO A 55 -0.28 2.20 -6.09
CA PRO A 55 -1.74 2.13 -6.20
C PRO A 55 -2.48 2.67 -4.96
N VAL A 56 -1.91 2.45 -3.77
CA VAL A 56 -2.49 2.95 -2.52
C VAL A 56 -2.48 4.48 -2.49
N TYR A 57 -1.34 5.11 -2.79
CA TYR A 57 -1.26 6.57 -2.85
C TYR A 57 -2.10 7.15 -4.00
N PHE A 58 -2.24 6.46 -5.12
CA PHE A 58 -3.15 6.87 -6.19
C PHE A 58 -4.59 7.00 -5.68
N ILE A 59 -5.08 6.00 -4.93
CA ILE A 59 -6.41 6.04 -4.33
C ILE A 59 -6.48 7.12 -3.24
N LEU A 60 -5.51 7.18 -2.34
CA LEU A 60 -5.50 8.16 -1.24
C LEU A 60 -5.44 9.60 -1.74
N ASN A 61 -4.75 9.88 -2.85
CA ASN A 61 -4.75 11.21 -3.47
C ASN A 61 -6.14 11.62 -3.96
N LYS A 62 -6.99 10.66 -4.35
CA LYS A 62 -8.37 10.91 -4.75
C LYS A 62 -9.31 11.06 -3.55
N LEU A 63 -9.10 10.27 -2.50
CA LEU A 63 -9.92 10.30 -1.28
C LEU A 63 -9.59 11.45 -0.34
N MET A 64 -8.36 11.96 -0.38
CA MET A 64 -7.85 13.05 0.47
C MET A 64 -7.32 14.20 -0.41
N PRO A 65 -8.15 14.87 -1.23
CA PRO A 65 -7.69 15.91 -2.16
C PRO A 65 -7.10 17.15 -1.47
N GLU A 66 -7.39 17.36 -0.18
CA GLU A 66 -6.91 18.47 0.65
C GLU A 66 -5.47 18.31 1.16
N THR A 67 -4.78 17.25 0.76
CA THR A 67 -3.39 16.96 1.12
C THR A 67 -2.50 17.02 -0.11
N GLU A 68 -1.20 17.19 0.09
CA GLU A 68 -0.27 17.16 -1.04
C GLU A 68 -0.29 15.78 -1.72
N PRO A 69 -0.29 15.74 -3.07
CA PRO A 69 -0.30 14.49 -3.80
C PRO A 69 1.06 13.79 -3.67
N ILE A 70 1.07 12.60 -3.08
CA ILE A 70 2.26 11.76 -2.89
C ILE A 70 2.32 10.72 -4.01
N GLN A 71 3.50 10.46 -4.59
CA GLN A 71 3.70 9.45 -5.65
C GLN A 71 2.68 9.56 -6.79
N ASN A 72 2.66 10.73 -7.44
CA ASN A 72 1.72 11.10 -8.51
C ASN A 72 2.35 11.03 -9.92
N GLY A 73 3.48 10.33 -10.08
CA GLY A 73 4.17 10.21 -11.37
C GLY A 73 4.97 11.44 -11.83
N LYS A 74 5.02 12.53 -11.05
CA LYS A 74 5.89 13.68 -11.33
C LYS A 74 7.28 13.51 -10.74
#